data_AF-A0A7S3BHJ9-F1
#
_entry.id   AF-A0A7S3BHJ9-F1
#
_cell.length_a   1.000
_cell.length_b   1.000
_cell.length_c   1.000
_cell.angle_alpha   90.00
_cell.angle_beta   90.00
_cell.angle_gamma   90.00
#
_symmetry.space_group_name_H-M   'P 1'
#
loop_
_entity.id
_entity.type
_entity.pdbx_description
1 polymer ?
#
loop_
_entity_poly.entity_id
_entity_poly.type
_entity_poly.pdbx_seq_one_letter_code
_entity_poly.pdbx_strand_id
1 'polypeptide(L)'
;PVFLDVGTGDADFAVVQSLADAGVVPSQYSGGGSLFRPDAPLTREALIAWKLALDQRVLPPATAADVARLWGFADANSVADGALGAIAADRSLGEASTIAASFGWTKLLHPKRTVTCEQAARALLVWSDPSKLQEVMSAPQSE
;
A
#
# COMPACT_ATOMS: atom_id res chain seq x y z
N PRO A 1 -22.01 -1.97 -6.58
CA PRO A 1 -20.95 -1.69 -5.59
C PRO A 1 -20.12 -2.94 -5.34
N VAL A 2 -18.79 -2.85 -5.42
CA VAL A 2 -17.89 -3.94 -5.02
C VAL A 2 -17.92 -4.17 -3.50
N PHE A 3 -18.10 -3.10 -2.73
CA PHE A 3 -18.23 -3.15 -1.29
C PHE A 3 -19.68 -2.87 -0.85
N LEU A 4 -20.14 -3.60 0.17
CA LEU A 4 -21.51 -3.54 0.67
C LEU A 4 -21.76 -2.31 1.57
N ASP A 5 -20.69 -1.77 2.16
CA ASP A 5 -20.70 -0.64 3.08
C ASP A 5 -20.34 0.70 2.42
N VAL A 6 -20.22 0.72 1.08
CA VAL A 6 -20.03 1.95 0.29
C VAL A 6 -21.11 2.00 -0.79
N GLY A 7 -22.18 2.74 -0.50
CA GLY A 7 -23.32 2.89 -1.40
C GLY A 7 -23.05 3.83 -2.58
N THR A 8 -23.84 3.72 -3.65
CA THR A 8 -23.67 4.56 -4.86
C THR A 8 -23.89 6.07 -4.65
N GLY A 9 -24.52 6.45 -3.53
CA GLY A 9 -24.74 7.84 -3.14
C GLY A 9 -23.64 8.42 -2.24
N ASP A 10 -22.65 7.61 -1.86
CA ASP A 10 -21.49 8.07 -1.08
C ASP A 10 -20.59 8.95 -1.96
N ALA A 11 -20.07 10.05 -1.40
CA ALA A 11 -19.20 10.97 -2.13
C ALA A 11 -17.91 10.29 -2.62
N ASP A 12 -17.42 9.30 -1.88
CA ASP A 12 -16.19 8.57 -2.19
C ASP A 12 -16.45 7.32 -3.05
N PHE A 13 -17.71 7.01 -3.35
CA PHE A 13 -18.11 5.77 -4.05
C PHE A 13 -17.30 5.53 -5.33
N ALA A 14 -17.22 6.54 -6.21
CA ALA A 14 -16.56 6.39 -7.50
C ALA A 14 -15.06 6.11 -7.35
N VAL A 15 -14.39 6.74 -6.39
CA VAL A 15 -12.97 6.57 -6.14
C VAL A 15 -12.70 5.19 -5.55
N VAL A 16 -13.45 4.81 -4.50
CA VAL A 16 -13.29 3.51 -3.84
C VAL A 16 -13.56 2.36 -4.82
N GLN A 17 -14.63 2.47 -5.61
CA GLN A 17 -14.98 1.50 -6.64
C GLN A 17 -13.86 1.35 -7.68
N SER A 18 -13.32 2.47 -8.17
CA SER A 18 -12.24 2.46 -9.16
C SER A 18 -10.94 1.86 -8.62
N LEU A 19 -10.60 2.13 -7.35
CA LEU A 19 -9.42 1.54 -6.72
C LEU A 19 -9.56 0.03 -6.52
N ALA A 20 -10.76 -0.45 -6.22
CA ALA A 20 -11.03 -1.89 -6.12
C ALA A 20 -10.95 -2.58 -7.48
N ASP A 21 -11.53 -1.96 -8.52
CA ASP A 21 -11.49 -2.49 -9.89
C ASP A 21 -10.06 -2.50 -10.46
N ALA A 22 -9.21 -1.56 -10.04
CA ALA A 22 -7.78 -1.54 -10.35
C ALA A 22 -6.95 -2.55 -9.54
N GLY A 23 -7.54 -3.19 -8.53
CA GLY A 23 -6.86 -4.13 -7.63
C GLY A 23 -5.95 -3.49 -6.57
N VAL A 24 -6.02 -2.16 -6.39
CA VAL A 24 -5.22 -1.42 -5.40
C VAL A 24 -5.75 -1.67 -3.98
N VAL A 25 -7.08 -1.61 -3.84
CA VAL A 25 -7.76 -1.96 -2.59
C VAL A 25 -8.29 -3.40 -2.73
N PRO A 26 -7.94 -4.32 -1.82
CA PRO A 26 -8.43 -5.69 -1.88
C PRO A 26 -9.95 -5.77 -1.76
N SER A 27 -10.57 -6.50 -2.68
CA SER A 27 -12.00 -6.81 -2.68
C SER A 27 -12.23 -8.31 -2.82
N GLN A 28 -13.49 -8.77 -2.77
CA GLN A 28 -13.84 -10.16 -3.00
C GLN A 28 -13.32 -10.74 -4.33
N TYR A 29 -12.97 -9.89 -5.30
CA TYR A 29 -12.39 -10.29 -6.59
C TYR A 29 -10.86 -10.33 -6.61
N SER A 30 -10.20 -9.75 -5.61
CA SER A 30 -8.73 -9.63 -5.49
C SER A 30 -8.18 -10.15 -4.16
N GLY A 31 -8.87 -11.11 -3.53
CA GLY A 31 -8.42 -11.77 -2.30
C GLY A 31 -8.72 -11.00 -1.01
N GLY A 32 -9.59 -9.99 -1.07
CA GLY A 32 -10.13 -9.26 0.07
C GLY A 32 -11.58 -9.65 0.41
N GLY A 33 -12.22 -8.81 1.22
CA GLY A 33 -13.61 -9.00 1.65
C GLY A 33 -14.63 -8.19 0.84
N SER A 34 -15.88 -8.23 1.29
CA SER A 34 -16.99 -7.44 0.73
C SER A 34 -17.23 -6.11 1.46
N LEU A 35 -16.37 -5.74 2.41
CA LEU A 35 -16.44 -4.50 3.18
C LEU A 35 -15.17 -3.67 2.98
N PHE A 36 -15.33 -2.38 2.68
CA PHE A 36 -14.23 -1.41 2.56
C PHE A 36 -13.86 -0.79 3.91
N ARG A 37 -14.87 -0.50 4.73
CA ARG A 37 -14.80 0.20 6.02
C ARG A 37 -14.24 1.63 5.90
N PRO A 38 -14.97 2.55 5.23
CA PRO A 38 -14.47 3.91 4.93
C PRO A 38 -14.08 4.71 6.18
N ASP A 39 -14.79 4.52 7.30
CA ASP A 39 -14.52 5.23 8.56
C ASP A 39 -13.48 4.54 9.46
N ALA A 40 -13.00 3.35 9.08
CA ALA A 40 -12.01 2.65 9.87
C ALA A 40 -10.61 3.26 9.66
N PRO A 41 -9.80 3.39 10.71
CA PRO A 41 -8.45 3.90 10.57
C PRO A 41 -7.59 2.96 9.71
N LEU A 42 -6.85 3.53 8.76
CA LEU A 42 -5.92 2.79 7.91
C LEU A 42 -4.78 2.19 8.75
N THR A 43 -4.48 0.91 8.56
CA THR A 43 -3.36 0.23 9.23
C THR A 43 -2.07 0.40 8.43
N ARG A 44 -0.91 0.25 9.08
CA ARG A 44 0.39 0.35 8.42
C ARG A 44 0.54 -0.65 7.27
N GLU A 45 0.16 -1.90 7.48
CA GLU A 45 0.24 -2.93 6.43
C GLU A 45 -0.68 -2.61 5.24
N ALA A 46 -1.86 -2.02 5.48
CA ALA A 46 -2.79 -1.66 4.43
C ALA A 46 -2.26 -0.47 3.61
N LEU A 47 -1.69 0.55 4.27
CA LEU A 47 -1.03 1.66 3.58
C LEU A 47 0.08 1.15 2.65
N ILE A 48 0.94 0.26 3.14
CA ILE A 48 2.05 -0.30 2.34
C ILE A 48 1.50 -1.12 1.18
N ALA A 49 0.53 -2.02 1.43
CA ALA A 49 -0.07 -2.84 0.39
C ALA A 49 -0.72 -1.99 -0.71
N TRP A 50 -1.50 -0.99 -0.35
CA TRP A 50 -2.17 -0.11 -1.32
C TRP A 50 -1.17 0.75 -2.08
N LYS A 51 -0.16 1.31 -1.39
CA LYS A 51 0.86 2.13 -2.04
C LYS A 51 1.67 1.32 -3.05
N LEU A 52 2.12 0.13 -2.67
CA LEU A 52 2.91 -0.71 -3.57
C LEU A 52 2.07 -1.26 -4.73
N ALA A 53 0.80 -1.60 -4.51
CA ALA A 53 -0.11 -1.99 -5.59
C ALA A 53 -0.38 -0.83 -6.57
N LEU A 54 -0.42 0.41 -6.07
CA LEU A 54 -0.55 1.61 -6.90
C LEU A 54 0.71 1.85 -7.76
N ASP A 55 1.90 1.70 -7.17
CA ASP A 55 3.16 1.94 -7.87
C ASP A 55 3.58 0.79 -8.79
N GLN A 56 3.30 -0.45 -8.38
CA GLN A 56 3.74 -1.68 -9.01
C GLN A 56 2.56 -2.62 -9.22
N ARG A 57 2.23 -2.88 -10.49
CA ARG A 57 1.11 -3.76 -10.86
C ARG A 57 1.29 -5.22 -10.45
N VAL A 58 2.51 -5.68 -10.21
CA VAL A 58 2.82 -7.07 -9.88
C VAL A 58 3.68 -7.11 -8.64
N LEU A 59 3.16 -7.73 -7.59
CA LEU A 59 3.88 -7.93 -6.33
C LEU A 59 4.39 -9.38 -6.26
N PRO A 60 5.62 -9.60 -5.76
CA PRO A 60 6.14 -10.95 -5.61
C PRO A 60 5.36 -11.70 -4.53
N PRO A 61 5.15 -13.02 -4.67
CA PRO A 61 4.72 -13.83 -3.55
C PRO A 61 5.79 -13.79 -2.46
N ALA A 62 5.37 -13.68 -1.20
CA ALA A 62 6.30 -13.65 -0.06
C ALA A 62 5.67 -14.30 1.16
N THR A 63 6.53 -14.79 2.05
CA THR A 63 6.13 -15.34 3.35
C THR A 63 6.50 -14.38 4.49
N ALA A 64 5.94 -14.59 5.68
CA ALA A 64 6.37 -13.87 6.88
C ALA A 64 7.87 -14.07 7.17
N ALA A 65 8.42 -15.25 6.85
CA ALA A 65 9.85 -15.52 6.98
C ALA A 65 10.70 -14.68 6.01
N ASP A 66 10.23 -14.46 4.77
CA ASP A 66 10.90 -13.56 3.83
C ASP A 66 10.90 -12.12 4.33
N VAL A 67 9.77 -11.64 4.83
CA VAL A 67 9.66 -10.30 5.43
C VAL A 67 10.61 -10.16 6.63
N ALA A 68 10.62 -11.15 7.53
CA ALA A 68 11.54 -11.16 8.68
C ALA A 68 13.01 -11.11 8.24
N ARG A 69 13.38 -11.85 7.19
CA ARG A 69 14.74 -11.89 6.65
C ARG A 69 15.14 -10.58 5.97
N LEU A 70 14.26 -10.00 5.16
CA LEU A 70 14.53 -8.81 4.34
C LEU A 70 14.57 -7.52 5.18
N TRP A 71 13.63 -7.39 6.12
CA TRP A 71 13.47 -6.20 6.94
C TRP A 71 14.05 -6.33 8.34
N GLY A 72 14.18 -7.54 8.87
CA GLY A 72 14.58 -7.77 10.26
C GLY A 72 13.48 -7.44 11.27
N PHE A 73 12.21 -7.45 10.86
CA PHE A 73 11.08 -7.22 11.76
C PHE A 73 10.84 -8.42 12.67
N ALA A 74 10.79 -8.17 13.98
CA ALA A 74 10.48 -9.21 14.97
C ALA A 74 8.99 -9.61 14.98
N ASP A 75 8.11 -8.76 14.45
CA ASP A 75 6.66 -8.97 14.37
C ASP A 75 6.17 -9.30 12.95
N ALA A 76 7.05 -9.83 12.09
CA ALA A 76 6.69 -10.21 10.71
C ALA A 76 5.52 -11.22 10.64
N ASN A 77 5.38 -12.10 11.64
CA ASN A 77 4.27 -13.06 11.72
C ASN A 77 2.90 -12.40 12.00
N SER A 78 2.87 -11.11 12.34
CA SER A 78 1.61 -10.36 12.54
C SER A 78 1.12 -9.66 11.28
N VAL A 79 1.89 -9.73 10.18
CA VAL A 79 1.54 -9.15 8.88
C VAL A 79 0.45 -10.00 8.22
N ALA A 80 -0.57 -9.36 7.66
CA ALA A 80 -1.58 -10.07 6.87
C ALA A 80 -0.97 -10.64 5.58
N ASP A 81 -1.42 -11.83 5.15
CA ASP A 81 -0.89 -12.51 3.96
C ASP A 81 -0.92 -11.63 2.70
N GLY A 82 -2.00 -10.86 2.51
CA GLY A 82 -2.15 -9.93 1.39
C GLY A 82 -1.15 -8.75 1.38
N ALA A 83 -0.46 -8.49 2.50
CA ALA A 83 0.53 -7.42 2.60
C ALA A 83 1.98 -7.93 2.55
N LEU A 84 2.23 -9.24 2.66
CA LEU A 84 3.57 -9.81 2.69
C LEU A 84 4.37 -9.49 1.43
N GLY A 85 3.76 -9.65 0.26
CA GLY A 85 4.40 -9.37 -1.03
C GLY A 85 4.79 -7.89 -1.18
N ALA A 86 3.89 -6.99 -0.79
CA ALA A 86 4.14 -5.55 -0.80
C ALA A 86 5.29 -5.16 0.14
N ILE A 87 5.27 -5.66 1.38
CA ILE A 87 6.31 -5.36 2.37
C ILE A 87 7.66 -5.93 1.92
N ALA A 88 7.69 -7.14 1.36
CA ALA A 88 8.91 -7.72 0.82
C ALA A 88 9.48 -6.89 -0.35
N ALA A 89 8.62 -6.45 -1.29
CA ALA A 89 9.00 -5.62 -2.43
C ALA A 89 9.49 -4.21 -2.02
N ASP A 90 8.89 -3.62 -0.98
CA ASP A 90 9.27 -2.28 -0.51
C ASP A 90 10.76 -2.23 -0.09
N ARG A 91 11.33 -3.35 0.37
CA ARG A 91 12.74 -3.41 0.78
C ARG A 91 13.70 -3.12 -0.37
N SER A 92 13.38 -3.55 -1.59
CA SER A 92 14.27 -3.38 -2.75
C SER A 92 14.28 -1.94 -3.28
N LEU A 93 13.37 -1.08 -2.80
CA LEU A 93 13.30 0.32 -3.20
C LEU A 93 14.38 1.20 -2.54
N GLY A 94 15.06 0.70 -1.51
CA GLY A 94 16.15 1.44 -0.84
C GLY A 94 15.66 2.77 -0.27
N GLU A 95 16.24 3.88 -0.75
CA GLU A 95 15.85 5.25 -0.35
C GLU A 95 14.41 5.61 -0.73
N ALA A 96 13.84 4.95 -1.75
CA ALA A 96 12.44 5.13 -2.15
C ALA A 96 11.46 4.21 -1.38
N SER A 97 11.91 3.58 -0.29
CA SER A 97 11.04 2.73 0.54
C SER A 97 9.95 3.55 1.23
N THR A 98 8.71 3.11 1.05
CA THR A 98 7.54 3.67 1.74
C THR A 98 7.64 3.44 3.24
N ILE A 99 8.11 2.27 3.67
CA ILE A 99 8.25 1.92 5.08
C ILE A 99 9.30 2.81 5.74
N ALA A 100 10.48 2.93 5.15
CA ALA A 100 11.56 3.75 5.69
C ALA A 100 11.17 5.23 5.76
N ALA A 101 10.54 5.75 4.71
CA ALA A 101 10.09 7.14 4.68
C ALA A 101 8.98 7.45 5.69
N SER A 102 8.01 6.54 5.84
CA SER A 102 6.83 6.80 6.67
C SER A 102 7.07 6.48 8.14
N PHE A 103 7.80 5.40 8.43
CA PHE A 103 7.92 4.84 9.78
C PHE A 103 9.35 4.79 10.30
N GLY A 104 10.35 5.08 9.46
CA GLY A 104 11.77 4.97 9.80
C GLY A 104 12.29 3.53 9.83
N TRP A 105 13.59 3.40 10.10
CA TRP A 105 14.25 2.11 10.27
C TRP A 105 13.96 1.55 11.67
N THR A 106 13.05 0.58 11.75
CA THR A 106 12.56 0.02 13.01
C THR A 106 12.72 -1.50 13.06
N LYS A 107 12.74 -2.07 14.27
CA LYS A 107 12.72 -3.52 14.50
C LYS A 107 11.31 -4.11 14.59
N LEU A 108 10.30 -3.27 14.75
CA LEU A 108 8.90 -3.65 14.82
C LEU A 108 8.11 -2.80 13.84
N LEU A 109 7.43 -3.44 12.89
CA LEU A 109 6.59 -2.73 11.94
C LEU A 109 5.29 -2.24 12.60
N HIS A 110 4.78 -3.00 13.57
CA HIS A 110 3.44 -2.86 14.13
C HIS A 110 2.38 -2.83 13.02
N PRO A 111 2.22 -3.92 12.24
CA PRO A 111 1.44 -3.90 10.99
C PRO A 111 -0.02 -3.47 11.18
N LYS A 112 -0.62 -3.77 12.33
CA LYS A 112 -2.02 -3.41 12.66
C LYS A 112 -2.17 -2.03 13.29
N ARG A 113 -1.09 -1.29 13.53
CA ARG A 113 -1.15 0.06 14.11
C ARG A 113 -1.76 1.01 13.09
N THR A 114 -2.60 1.92 13.58
CA THR A 114 -3.15 3.02 12.79
C THR A 114 -2.07 3.95 12.27
N VAL A 115 -2.24 4.38 11.02
CA VAL A 115 -1.43 5.38 10.33
C VAL A 115 -1.92 6.78 10.69
N THR A 116 -0.99 7.67 10.99
CA THR A 116 -1.28 9.11 11.16
C THR A 116 -1.30 9.83 9.81
N CYS A 117 -1.96 10.98 9.71
CA CYS A 117 -1.98 11.77 8.47
C CYS A 117 -0.57 12.12 7.96
N GLU A 118 0.37 12.43 8.86
CA GLU A 118 1.78 12.69 8.50
C GLU A 118 2.42 11.47 7.83
N GLN A 119 2.22 10.28 8.38
CA GLN A 119 2.74 9.04 7.82
C GLN A 119 2.12 8.71 6.47
N ALA A 120 0.81 8.91 6.31
CA ALA A 120 0.14 8.72 5.03
C ALA A 120 0.66 9.72 3.98
N ALA A 121 0.84 10.99 4.35
CA ALA A 121 1.40 12.00 3.45
C ALA A 121 2.82 11.64 3.01
N ARG A 122 3.69 11.21 3.94
CA ARG A 122 5.05 10.74 3.59
C ARG A 122 5.03 9.57 2.63
N ALA A 123 4.14 8.60 2.84
CA ALA A 123 3.99 7.47 1.93
C ALA A 123 3.66 7.94 0.51
N LEU A 124 2.71 8.88 0.37
CA LEU A 124 2.29 9.38 -0.94
C LEU A 124 3.36 10.21 -1.67
N LEU A 125 4.23 10.91 -0.93
CA LEU A 125 5.30 11.74 -1.51
C LEU A 125 6.45 10.92 -2.08
N VAL A 126 6.65 9.70 -1.61
CA VAL A 126 7.72 8.82 -2.11
C VAL A 126 7.22 8.04 -3.31
N TRP A 127 7.92 8.17 -4.43
CA TRP A 127 7.60 7.45 -5.64
C TRP A 127 8.55 6.28 -5.85
N SER A 128 7.99 5.08 -5.96
CA SER A 128 8.76 3.83 -5.96
C SER A 128 9.45 3.50 -7.30
N ASP A 129 9.12 4.21 -8.40
CA ASP A 129 9.79 4.06 -9.70
C ASP A 129 10.35 5.42 -10.19
N PRO A 130 11.55 5.81 -9.74
CA PRO A 130 12.14 7.11 -10.07
C PRO A 130 12.42 7.29 -11.58
N SER A 131 12.54 6.19 -12.33
CA SER A 131 12.73 6.21 -13.79
C SER A 131 11.55 6.86 -14.52
N LYS A 132 10.33 6.65 -14.01
CA LYS A 132 9.12 7.28 -14.56
C LYS A 132 8.98 8.75 -14.20
N LEU A 133 9.58 9.21 -13.10
CA LEU A 133 9.62 10.64 -12.79
C LEU A 133 10.46 11.40 -13.81
N GLN A 134 11.58 10.82 -14.25
CA GLN A 134 12.36 11.41 -15.34
C GLN A 134 11.55 11.48 -16.64
N GLU A 135 10.77 10.44 -16.96
CA GLU A 135 9.89 10.44 -18.13
C GLU A 135 8.81 11.54 -18.06
N VAL A 136 8.13 11.69 -16.91
CA VAL A 136 7.11 12.73 -16.70
C VAL A 136 7.71 14.13 -16.67
N MET A 137 8.87 14.32 -16.05
CA MET A 137 9.58 15.61 -16.03
C MET A 137 10.18 15.98 -17.38
N SER A 138 10.45 14.99 -18.23
CA SER A 138 10.98 15.19 -19.60
C SER A 138 9.88 15.23 -20.66
N ALA A 139 8.63 14.92 -20.30
CA ALA A 139 7.50 14.98 -21.22
C ALA A 139 7.22 16.45 -21.59
N PRO A 140 7.12 16.79 -22.89
CA PRO A 140 6.74 18.13 -23.29
C PRO A 140 5.36 18.44 -22.70
N GLN A 141 5.27 19.56 -21.99
CA GLN A 141 4.00 20.07 -21.48
C GLN A 141 3.09 20.28 -22.70
N SER A 142 2.05 19.45 -22.81
CA SER A 142 1.06 19.59 -23.87
C SER A 142 0.14 20.73 -23.45
N GLU A 143 0.19 21.86 -24.16
CA GLU A 143 -0.81 22.94 -24.10
C GLU A 143 -2.16 22.50 -24.69
#